data_AF-A0A852AKX9-F1
#
_entry.id   AF-A0A852AKX9-F1
#
_cell.length_a   1.000
_cell.length_b   1.000
_cell.length_c   1.000
_cell.angle_alpha   90.00
_cell.angle_beta   90.00
_cell.angle_gamma   90.00
#
_symmetry.space_group_name_H-M   'P 1'
#
loop_
_entity.id
_entity.type
_entity.pdbx_description
1 polymer ?
#
loop_
_entity_poly.entity_id
_entity_poly.type
_entity_poly.pdbx_seq_one_letter_code
_entity_poly.pdbx_strand_id
1 'polypeptide(L)'
;GARETFESYYRKQRRKQARLVLQPPSNMHETLDGYRKYFNQIVGFFVVEDHILHTTQGLVTRAYIDELWEMALSKTIAALRTHSVSKSPAEPSSACCGFHSLPAALQGYGFPVNQLFDMLLEIQDQYSETLLKKWAGVFRNILDSDNYSPIPVSNEEVYRKIVGQFPFQDAELEKQPFPKKFPFSEFVPKVYSQIKEFIYACLKFSEDLHLSSTEVDDMIRKSTNLLLTRTLSNCLQNVIKRKNVGLTELVQIIINTTHLEKSCKFLEEFITNITNVLPETVHTTKLYGTTTFKSSVPVALTEEVGLLWGSSLVDLTEEFWLLWKNSLVSLPRGLLCRSPAVAFCAGVPDECPFVPQGKVAQTACMSACKHLSTSLLQLLLEAEVRQLTLGALHQFNLDVEECEQFARSGPVPGFQGDTLQLAFIDLRQV
;
A
#
# COMPACT_ATOMS: atom_id res chain seq x y z
N GLY A 1 67.72 22.01 18.03
CA GLY A 1 67.84 20.73 17.28
C GLY A 1 66.81 20.68 16.17
N ALA A 2 66.92 19.75 15.21
CA ALA A 2 66.07 19.63 14.01
C ALA A 2 64.61 19.14 14.28
N ARG A 3 64.05 19.51 15.44
CA ARG A 3 62.75 19.06 15.95
C ARG A 3 61.60 19.46 15.03
N GLU A 4 61.52 20.74 14.66
CA GLU A 4 60.47 21.25 13.76
C GLU A 4 60.53 20.59 12.38
N THR A 5 61.74 20.35 11.87
CA THR A 5 61.96 19.67 10.59
C THR A 5 61.46 18.22 10.64
N PHE A 6 61.72 17.52 11.74
CA PHE A 6 61.25 16.15 11.97
C PHE A 6 59.72 16.10 12.16
N GLU A 7 59.14 17.00 12.95
CA GLU A 7 57.69 17.11 13.15
C GLU A 7 56.96 17.36 11.83
N SER A 8 57.45 18.29 11.01
CA SER A 8 56.91 18.58 9.67
C SER A 8 57.03 17.39 8.72
N TYR A 9 58.19 16.73 8.70
CA TYR A 9 58.41 15.52 7.90
C TYR A 9 57.45 14.39 8.31
N TYR A 10 57.36 14.11 9.61
CA TYR A 10 56.49 13.08 10.18
C TYR A 10 55.03 13.31 9.80
N ARG A 11 54.50 14.51 10.08
CA ARG A 11 53.11 14.89 9.77
C ARG A 11 52.80 14.80 8.28
N LYS A 12 53.77 15.15 7.42
CA LYS A 12 53.65 15.03 5.96
C LYS A 12 53.56 13.57 5.50
N GLN A 13 54.35 12.67 6.10
CA GLN A 13 54.28 11.24 5.78
C GLN A 13 52.99 10.59 6.28
N ARG A 14 52.58 10.88 7.53
CA ARG A 14 51.32 10.34 8.07
C ARG A 14 50.10 10.82 7.30
N ARG A 15 50.07 12.07 6.83
CA ARG A 15 49.01 12.58 5.94
C ARG A 15 48.97 11.85 4.58
N LYS A 16 50.11 11.42 4.03
CA LYS A 16 50.14 10.58 2.83
C LYS A 16 49.60 9.17 3.11
N GLN A 17 49.97 8.58 4.25
CA GLN A 17 49.47 7.27 4.66
C GLN A 17 47.97 7.28 4.92
N ALA A 18 47.46 8.32 5.59
CA ALA A 18 46.02 8.53 5.77
C ALA A 18 45.28 8.54 4.43
N ARG A 19 45.82 9.26 3.43
CA ARG A 19 45.21 9.29 2.09
C ARG A 19 45.14 7.94 1.40
N LEU A 20 46.07 7.02 1.68
CA LEU A 20 46.07 5.65 1.13
C LEU A 20 45.06 4.77 1.88
N VAL A 21 45.00 4.87 3.20
CA VAL A 21 44.03 4.14 4.04
C VAL A 21 42.59 4.53 3.69
N LEU A 22 42.36 5.80 3.36
CA LEU A 22 41.05 6.34 2.98
C LEU A 22 40.65 6.06 1.53
N GLN A 23 41.47 5.37 0.74
CA GLN A 23 41.07 4.94 -0.60
C GLN A 23 40.30 3.62 -0.50
N PRO A 24 39.02 3.60 -0.90
CA PRO A 24 38.25 2.36 -0.86
C PRO A 24 38.85 1.34 -1.84
N PRO A 25 39.06 0.07 -1.41
CA PRO A 25 39.41 -1.01 -2.31
C PRO A 25 38.39 -1.15 -3.45
N SER A 26 38.84 -1.51 -4.65
CA SER A 26 37.94 -1.67 -5.81
C SER A 26 36.84 -2.70 -5.57
N ASN A 27 37.12 -3.75 -4.79
CA ASN A 27 36.16 -4.80 -4.42
C ASN A 27 35.49 -4.58 -3.05
N MET A 28 35.70 -3.43 -2.39
CA MET A 28 35.14 -3.14 -1.07
C MET A 28 33.62 -3.33 -1.06
N HIS A 29 32.96 -2.86 -2.11
CA HIS A 29 31.52 -2.89 -2.25
C HIS A 29 30.96 -4.27 -2.61
N GLU A 30 31.79 -5.27 -2.93
CA GLU A 30 31.36 -6.60 -3.34
C GLU A 30 30.84 -7.43 -2.16
N THR A 31 31.47 -7.31 -0.99
CA THR A 31 31.17 -8.12 0.19
C THR A 31 31.21 -7.29 1.46
N LEU A 32 30.53 -7.77 2.50
CA LEU A 32 30.54 -7.18 3.84
C LEU A 32 31.92 -7.13 4.47
N ASP A 33 32.69 -8.19 4.26
CA ASP A 33 34.04 -8.28 4.76
C ASP A 33 34.94 -7.22 4.10
N GLY A 34 34.63 -6.83 2.85
CA GLY A 34 35.23 -5.68 2.17
C GLY A 34 34.99 -4.36 2.91
N TYR A 35 33.73 -4.05 3.25
CA TYR A 35 33.38 -2.88 4.06
C TYR A 35 34.03 -2.93 5.45
N ARG A 36 33.95 -4.07 6.14
CA ARG A 36 34.55 -4.25 7.47
C ARG A 36 36.06 -4.03 7.46
N LYS A 37 36.77 -4.59 6.47
CA LYS A 37 38.22 -4.39 6.31
C LYS A 37 38.56 -2.93 6.07
N TYR A 38 37.82 -2.25 5.19
CA TYR A 38 38.02 -0.83 4.92
C TYR A 38 37.84 0.02 6.19
N PHE A 39 36.76 -0.20 6.93
CA PHE A 39 36.51 0.51 8.19
C PHE A 39 37.54 0.21 9.26
N ASN A 40 37.91 -1.05 9.45
CA ASN A 40 38.93 -1.44 10.42
C ASN A 40 40.29 -0.80 10.10
N GLN A 41 40.62 -0.59 8.82
CA GLN A 41 41.85 0.12 8.44
C GLN A 41 41.81 1.60 8.86
N ILE A 42 40.66 2.26 8.68
CA ILE A 42 40.47 3.65 9.12
C ILE A 42 40.57 3.74 10.65
N VAL A 43 39.84 2.89 11.38
CA VAL A 43 39.91 2.85 12.86
C VAL A 43 41.33 2.59 13.33
N GLY A 44 41.99 1.55 12.78
CA GLY A 44 43.36 1.20 13.15
C GLY A 44 44.34 2.35 12.93
N PHE A 45 44.18 3.15 11.86
CA PHE A 45 45.00 4.33 11.64
C PHE A 45 44.81 5.38 12.75
N PHE A 46 43.55 5.71 13.09
CA PHE A 46 43.25 6.73 14.11
C PHE A 46 43.56 6.29 15.54
N VAL A 47 43.44 5.00 15.86
CA VAL A 47 43.89 4.44 17.15
C VAL A 47 45.39 4.62 17.33
N VAL A 48 46.17 4.39 16.27
CA VAL A 48 47.62 4.61 16.29
C VAL A 48 47.94 6.10 16.47
N GLU A 49 47.26 7.00 15.75
CA GLU A 49 47.45 8.46 15.91
C GLU A 49 47.08 8.96 17.31
N ASP A 50 46.00 8.45 17.89
CA ASP A 50 45.58 8.78 19.25
C ASP A 50 46.61 8.30 20.28
N HIS A 51 47.15 7.08 20.11
CA HIS A 51 48.24 6.59 20.96
C HIS A 51 49.50 7.47 20.85
N ILE A 52 49.86 7.92 19.63
CA ILE A 52 50.99 8.82 19.42
C ILE A 52 50.76 10.17 20.11
N LEU A 53 49.54 10.73 20.04
CA LEU A 53 49.19 11.96 20.74
C LEU A 53 49.46 11.86 22.25
N HIS A 54 49.09 10.74 22.87
CA HIS A 54 49.21 10.55 24.31
C HIS A 54 50.61 10.15 24.79
N THR A 55 51.41 9.51 23.92
CA THR A 55 52.76 9.02 24.27
C THR A 55 53.89 9.99 23.89
N THR A 56 53.67 10.89 22.93
CA THR A 56 54.72 11.76 22.41
C THR A 56 54.58 13.20 22.90
N GLN A 57 55.70 13.85 23.24
CA GLN A 57 55.70 15.25 23.67
C GLN A 57 55.73 16.19 22.46
N GLY A 58 54.56 16.55 21.92
CA GLY A 58 54.41 17.61 20.91
C GLY A 58 54.63 17.21 19.45
N LEU A 59 54.91 15.93 19.16
CA LEU A 59 55.05 15.44 17.79
C LEU A 59 53.74 15.62 17.01
N VAL A 60 52.62 15.35 17.68
CA VAL A 60 51.25 15.48 17.17
C VAL A 60 50.45 16.34 18.14
N THR A 61 49.61 17.23 17.60
CA THR A 61 48.70 18.08 18.39
C THR A 61 47.25 17.65 18.15
N ARG A 62 46.35 17.96 19.10
CA ARG A 62 44.93 17.66 18.95
C ARG A 62 44.34 18.30 17.68
N ALA A 63 44.69 19.57 17.41
CA ALA A 63 44.28 20.27 16.20
C ALA A 63 44.72 19.56 14.90
N TYR A 64 45.92 18.97 14.86
CA TYR A 64 46.37 18.20 13.69
C TYR A 64 45.54 16.93 13.49
N ILE A 65 45.22 16.22 14.58
CA ILE A 65 44.39 15.01 14.52
C ILE A 65 42.98 15.36 14.07
N ASP A 66 42.40 16.46 14.58
CA ASP A 66 41.07 16.93 14.18
C ASP A 66 41.04 17.29 12.68
N GLU A 67 42.05 17.99 12.14
CA GLU A 67 42.16 18.24 10.69
C GLU A 67 42.25 16.95 9.85
N LEU A 68 42.99 15.97 10.37
CA LEU A 68 43.18 14.69 9.69
C LEU A 68 41.89 13.85 9.73
N TRP A 69 41.15 13.92 10.84
CA TRP A 69 39.84 13.33 11.01
C TRP A 69 38.80 13.94 10.08
N GLU A 70 38.69 15.28 9.98
CA GLU A 70 37.76 15.95 9.05
C GLU A 70 37.99 15.52 7.60
N MET A 71 39.25 15.41 7.18
CA MET A 71 39.61 14.90 5.85
C MET A 71 39.22 13.43 5.65
N ALA A 72 39.40 12.60 6.68
CA ALA A 72 39.01 11.20 6.67
C ALA A 72 37.50 11.02 6.60
N LEU A 73 36.77 11.78 7.41
CA LEU A 73 35.32 11.78 7.49
C LEU A 73 34.71 12.17 6.15
N SER A 74 35.15 13.29 5.57
CA SER A 74 34.71 13.75 4.25
C SER A 74 34.92 12.69 3.15
N LYS A 75 36.10 12.07 3.11
CA LYS A 75 36.42 11.02 2.13
C LYS A 75 35.63 9.74 2.33
N THR A 76 35.43 9.34 3.59
CA THR A 76 34.68 8.14 3.94
C THR A 76 33.22 8.31 3.55
N ILE A 77 32.59 9.43 3.91
CA ILE A 77 31.20 9.74 3.51
C ILE A 77 31.06 9.75 1.98
N ALA A 78 32.00 10.37 1.25
CA ALA A 78 31.98 10.40 -0.21
C ALA A 78 32.09 8.99 -0.84
N ALA A 79 32.98 8.14 -0.32
CA ALA A 79 33.11 6.76 -0.76
C ALA A 79 31.81 5.97 -0.54
N LEU A 80 31.19 6.14 0.64
CA LEU A 80 29.96 5.42 0.98
C LEU A 80 28.75 5.88 0.16
N ARG A 81 28.62 7.17 -0.12
CA ARG A 81 27.59 7.70 -1.02
C ARG A 81 27.76 7.20 -2.46
N THR A 82 28.99 7.05 -2.93
CA THR A 82 29.27 6.56 -4.29
C THR A 82 28.89 5.09 -4.47
N HIS A 83 29.10 4.26 -3.43
CA HIS A 83 28.87 2.81 -3.50
C HIS A 83 27.51 2.35 -2.98
N SER A 84 26.79 3.15 -2.17
CA SER A 84 25.42 2.86 -1.70
C SER A 84 24.37 2.94 -2.82
N VAL A 85 24.56 3.85 -3.79
CA VAL A 85 23.61 4.09 -4.89
C VAL A 85 23.64 2.98 -5.96
N SER A 86 24.71 2.17 -6.04
CA SER A 86 24.96 1.26 -7.17
C SER A 86 24.46 -0.19 -6.99
N LYS A 87 23.83 -0.58 -5.88
CA LYS A 87 23.42 -1.99 -5.68
C LYS A 87 21.93 -2.26 -5.46
N SER A 88 21.51 -3.30 -6.19
CA SER A 88 20.22 -3.99 -6.24
C SER A 88 19.82 -4.65 -4.90
N PRO A 89 18.53 -4.94 -4.64
CA PRO A 89 17.92 -5.19 -3.33
C PRO A 89 18.18 -6.57 -2.72
N ALA A 90 19.21 -7.30 -3.15
CA ALA A 90 19.36 -8.71 -2.78
C ALA A 90 19.91 -8.90 -1.36
N GLU A 91 20.94 -8.15 -0.93
CA GLU A 91 21.57 -8.39 0.38
C GLU A 91 22.13 -7.13 1.10
N PRO A 92 21.27 -6.18 1.54
CA PRO A 92 21.77 -4.98 2.23
C PRO A 92 21.80 -5.09 3.76
N SER A 93 21.12 -6.09 4.37
CA SER A 93 20.98 -6.19 5.83
C SER A 93 22.33 -6.27 6.53
N SER A 94 23.21 -7.07 5.96
CA SER A 94 24.48 -7.40 6.56
C SER A 94 25.57 -6.35 6.26
N ALA A 95 25.31 -5.43 5.31
CA ALA A 95 26.18 -4.27 5.04
C ALA A 95 26.07 -3.29 6.19
N CYS A 96 24.84 -2.93 6.62
CA CYS A 96 24.53 -2.01 7.71
C CYS A 96 25.19 -2.38 9.06
N CYS A 97 25.36 -3.68 9.35
CA CYS A 97 26.09 -4.20 10.53
C CYS A 97 27.50 -3.59 10.69
N GLY A 98 28.29 -3.62 9.61
CA GLY A 98 29.69 -3.18 9.67
C GLY A 98 29.81 -1.68 9.93
N PHE A 99 28.81 -0.91 9.48
CA PHE A 99 28.83 0.54 9.59
C PHE A 99 28.56 1.05 11.01
N HIS A 100 27.73 0.39 11.83
CA HIS A 100 27.43 0.87 13.20
C HIS A 100 28.61 0.70 14.16
N SER A 101 29.43 -0.33 13.94
CA SER A 101 30.62 -0.59 14.78
C SER A 101 31.71 0.49 14.66
N LEU A 102 31.76 1.19 13.52
CA LEU A 102 32.79 2.19 13.21
C LEU A 102 32.63 3.49 14.03
N PRO A 103 31.46 4.19 14.02
CA PRO A 103 31.21 5.34 14.89
C PRO A 103 31.39 5.01 16.36
N ALA A 104 30.90 3.85 16.82
CA ALA A 104 30.98 3.45 18.22
C ALA A 104 32.44 3.28 18.70
N ALA A 105 33.28 2.62 17.88
CA ALA A 105 34.70 2.46 18.19
C ALA A 105 35.42 3.82 18.29
N LEU A 106 35.17 4.73 17.34
CA LEU A 106 35.84 6.03 17.26
C LEU A 106 35.33 7.04 18.29
N GLN A 107 34.06 6.94 18.70
CA GLN A 107 33.50 7.72 19.79
C GLN A 107 34.21 7.41 21.12
N GLY A 108 34.61 6.15 21.34
CA GLY A 108 35.40 5.74 22.51
C GLY A 108 36.78 6.42 22.61
N TYR A 109 37.34 6.87 21.48
CA TYR A 109 38.59 7.64 21.42
C TYR A 109 38.36 9.16 21.35
N GLY A 110 37.11 9.63 21.54
CA GLY A 110 36.77 11.05 21.57
C GLY A 110 36.79 11.73 20.20
N PHE A 111 36.59 11.00 19.10
CA PHE A 111 36.40 11.59 17.77
C PHE A 111 34.92 11.99 17.54
N PRO A 112 34.65 13.12 16.86
CA PRO A 112 33.29 13.50 16.51
C PRO A 112 32.75 12.60 15.38
N VAL A 113 31.74 11.79 15.68
CA VAL A 113 31.19 10.78 14.76
C VAL A 113 29.76 11.07 14.27
N ASN A 114 29.18 12.21 14.64
CA ASN A 114 27.79 12.56 14.32
C ASN A 114 27.48 12.46 12.82
N GLN A 115 28.37 12.97 11.95
CA GLN A 115 28.17 12.90 10.50
C GLN A 115 28.17 11.45 9.95
N LEU A 116 28.83 10.50 10.64
CA LEU A 116 28.75 9.08 10.27
C LEU A 116 27.40 8.48 10.67
N PHE A 117 26.86 8.89 11.82
CA PHE A 117 25.50 8.50 12.24
C PHE A 117 24.44 9.05 11.29
N ASP A 118 24.55 10.32 10.87
CA ASP A 118 23.64 10.91 9.89
C ASP A 118 23.67 10.15 8.55
N MET A 119 24.87 9.82 8.07
CA MET A 119 25.04 9.04 6.83
C MET A 119 24.51 7.60 6.97
N LEU A 120 24.61 7.00 8.16
CA LEU A 120 24.01 5.69 8.45
C LEU A 120 22.49 5.72 8.37
N LEU A 121 21.86 6.76 8.91
CA LEU A 121 20.43 7.00 8.79
C LEU A 121 20.04 7.21 7.32
N GLU A 122 20.82 7.97 6.54
CA GLU A 122 20.59 8.13 5.10
C GLU A 122 20.60 6.76 4.36
N ILE A 123 21.54 5.86 4.69
CA ILE A 123 21.61 4.51 4.09
C ILE A 123 20.40 3.66 4.53
N GLN A 124 20.00 3.76 5.80
CA GLN A 124 18.82 3.07 6.33
C GLN A 124 17.54 3.47 5.59
N ASP A 125 17.36 4.77 5.34
CA ASP A 125 16.21 5.29 4.60
C ASP A 125 16.23 4.81 3.14
N GLN A 126 17.39 4.84 2.48
CA GLN A 126 17.54 4.32 1.12
C GLN A 126 17.21 2.82 1.02
N TYR A 127 17.63 2.04 2.02
CA TYR A 127 17.29 0.62 2.08
C TYR A 127 15.78 0.41 2.24
N SER A 128 15.16 1.14 3.16
CA SER A 128 13.71 1.09 3.40
C SER A 128 12.93 1.40 2.12
N GLU A 129 13.33 2.44 1.38
CA GLU A 129 12.73 2.77 0.08
C GLU A 129 12.93 1.68 -0.98
N THR A 130 14.12 1.07 -1.03
CA THR A 130 14.41 -0.01 -1.98
C THR A 130 13.59 -1.26 -1.67
N LEU A 131 13.42 -1.59 -0.39
CA LEU A 131 12.57 -2.69 0.06
C LEU A 131 11.11 -2.43 -0.33
N LEU A 132 10.61 -1.21 -0.11
CA LEU A 132 9.24 -0.82 -0.51
C LEU A 132 9.06 -0.93 -2.04
N LYS A 133 10.05 -0.55 -2.85
CA LYS A 133 10.00 -0.73 -4.32
C LYS A 133 9.93 -2.20 -4.73
N LYS A 134 10.68 -3.08 -4.08
CA LYS A 134 10.62 -4.54 -4.33
C LYS A 134 9.21 -5.07 -4.06
N TRP A 135 8.63 -4.71 -2.92
CA TRP A 135 7.29 -5.15 -2.55
C TRP A 135 6.18 -4.52 -3.40
N ALA A 136 6.38 -3.30 -3.92
CA ALA A 136 5.49 -2.72 -4.92
C ALA A 136 5.38 -3.61 -6.17
N GLY A 137 6.51 -4.18 -6.62
CA GLY A 137 6.53 -5.13 -7.74
C GLY A 137 5.79 -6.43 -7.41
N VAL A 138 6.00 -6.98 -6.22
CA VAL A 138 5.31 -8.20 -5.78
C VAL A 138 3.80 -7.99 -5.69
N PHE A 139 3.34 -6.89 -5.08
CA PHE A 139 1.91 -6.57 -5.01
C PHE A 139 1.30 -6.37 -6.39
N ARG A 140 1.99 -5.70 -7.30
CA ARG A 140 1.53 -5.55 -8.68
C ARG A 140 1.34 -6.90 -9.35
N ASN A 141 2.30 -7.82 -9.22
CA ASN A 141 2.19 -9.16 -9.79
C ASN A 141 1.01 -9.94 -9.21
N ILE A 142 0.79 -9.84 -7.89
CA ILE A 142 -0.35 -10.50 -7.23
C ILE A 142 -1.67 -9.94 -7.78
N LEU A 143 -1.80 -8.61 -7.81
CA LEU A 143 -2.99 -7.93 -8.33
C LEU A 143 -3.25 -8.26 -9.81
N ASP A 144 -2.22 -8.26 -10.64
CA ASP A 144 -2.33 -8.55 -12.08
C ASP A 144 -2.68 -10.03 -12.35
N SER A 145 -2.33 -10.93 -11.43
CA SER A 145 -2.63 -12.37 -11.53
C SER A 145 -3.96 -12.79 -10.90
N ASP A 146 -4.60 -11.90 -10.13
CA ASP A 146 -5.82 -12.24 -9.41
C ASP A 146 -7.02 -12.28 -10.36
N ASN A 147 -7.93 -13.21 -10.10
CA ASN A 147 -9.16 -13.36 -10.88
C ASN A 147 -10.35 -12.57 -10.29
N TYR A 148 -10.14 -11.85 -9.18
CA TYR A 148 -11.15 -11.08 -8.47
C TYR A 148 -12.48 -11.82 -8.31
N SER A 149 -12.39 -13.10 -7.90
CA SER A 149 -13.56 -13.94 -7.63
C SER A 149 -13.49 -14.59 -6.25
N PRO A 150 -14.64 -14.83 -5.59
CA PRO A 150 -14.72 -15.59 -4.34
C PRO A 150 -14.03 -16.95 -4.44
N ILE A 151 -13.13 -17.28 -3.50
CA ILE A 151 -12.38 -18.55 -3.54
C ILE A 151 -13.33 -19.73 -3.28
N PRO A 152 -13.52 -20.66 -4.24
CA PRO A 152 -14.29 -21.87 -4.02
C PRO A 152 -13.47 -22.92 -3.26
N VAL A 153 -14.10 -23.58 -2.32
CA VAL A 153 -13.49 -24.58 -1.45
C VAL A 153 -14.29 -25.86 -1.53
N SER A 154 -13.72 -26.86 -2.17
CA SER A 154 -14.37 -28.16 -2.36
C SER A 154 -14.20 -29.10 -1.18
N ASN A 155 -13.11 -28.96 -0.41
CA ASN A 155 -12.74 -29.89 0.67
C ASN A 155 -12.16 -29.16 1.89
N GLU A 156 -12.23 -29.81 3.05
CA GLU A 156 -11.69 -29.35 4.33
C GLU A 156 -10.18 -29.04 4.29
N GLU A 157 -9.39 -29.79 3.52
CA GLU A 157 -7.94 -29.55 3.39
C GLU A 157 -7.63 -28.18 2.76
N VAL A 158 -8.38 -27.82 1.72
CA VAL A 158 -8.23 -26.51 1.05
C VAL A 158 -8.71 -25.40 1.97
N TYR A 159 -9.78 -25.63 2.73
CA TYR A 159 -10.27 -24.69 3.75
C TYR A 159 -9.17 -24.37 4.79
N ARG A 160 -8.57 -25.40 5.38
CA ARG A 160 -7.51 -25.26 6.38
C ARG A 160 -6.27 -24.55 5.84
N LYS A 161 -5.92 -24.79 4.57
CA LYS A 161 -4.80 -24.10 3.92
C LYS A 161 -5.06 -22.59 3.85
N ILE A 162 -6.25 -22.16 3.45
CA ILE A 162 -6.61 -20.74 3.36
C ILE A 162 -6.65 -20.09 4.76
N VAL A 163 -7.30 -20.74 5.73
CA VAL A 163 -7.39 -20.25 7.12
C VAL A 163 -6.01 -20.19 7.79
N GLY A 164 -5.10 -21.11 7.45
CA GLY A 164 -3.71 -21.06 7.91
C GLY A 164 -2.89 -19.91 7.32
N GLN A 165 -3.25 -19.43 6.13
CA GLN A 165 -2.59 -18.29 5.48
C GLN A 165 -3.19 -16.94 5.89
N PHE A 166 -4.50 -16.88 6.12
CA PHE A 166 -5.22 -15.66 6.45
C PHE A 166 -6.17 -15.89 7.64
N PRO A 167 -6.06 -15.10 8.72
CA PRO A 167 -6.88 -15.25 9.91
C PRO A 167 -8.33 -14.83 9.62
N PHE A 168 -9.15 -15.81 9.23
CA PHE A 168 -10.57 -15.64 8.94
C PHE A 168 -11.40 -16.63 9.77
N GLN A 169 -12.42 -16.10 10.44
CA GLN A 169 -13.36 -16.87 11.26
C GLN A 169 -14.77 -16.42 10.91
N ASP A 170 -15.59 -17.37 10.46
CA ASP A 170 -16.98 -17.15 10.11
C ASP A 170 -17.80 -18.38 10.52
N ALA A 171 -18.59 -18.22 11.59
CA ALA A 171 -19.37 -19.29 12.19
C ALA A 171 -20.51 -19.78 11.30
N GLU A 172 -20.97 -18.99 10.33
CA GLU A 172 -21.97 -19.41 9.36
C GLU A 172 -21.31 -20.22 8.24
N LEU A 173 -20.17 -19.76 7.74
CA LEU A 173 -19.41 -20.48 6.72
C LEU A 173 -18.92 -21.85 7.24
N GLU A 174 -18.49 -21.94 8.50
CA GLU A 174 -18.07 -23.20 9.12
C GLU A 174 -19.18 -24.24 9.16
N LYS A 175 -20.44 -23.83 9.35
CA LYS A 175 -21.60 -24.74 9.45
C LYS A 175 -22.11 -25.25 8.11
N GLN A 176 -21.79 -24.59 6.98
CA GLN A 176 -22.26 -25.02 5.67
C GLN A 176 -21.67 -26.39 5.27
N PRO A 177 -22.30 -27.15 4.37
CA PRO A 177 -21.66 -28.29 3.70
C PRO A 177 -20.71 -27.80 2.59
N PHE A 178 -19.75 -28.64 2.19
CA PHE A 178 -18.94 -28.38 1.00
C PHE A 178 -19.74 -28.64 -0.29
N PRO A 179 -19.50 -27.90 -1.38
CA PRO A 179 -18.48 -26.86 -1.56
C PRO A 179 -18.90 -25.51 -0.97
N LYS A 180 -17.97 -24.83 -0.29
CA LYS A 180 -18.15 -23.49 0.30
C LYS A 180 -17.42 -22.44 -0.52
N LYS A 181 -17.73 -21.16 -0.31
CA LYS A 181 -17.01 -20.05 -0.96
C LYS A 181 -16.58 -19.02 0.09
N PHE A 182 -15.30 -18.65 0.09
CA PHE A 182 -14.85 -17.50 0.87
C PHE A 182 -15.33 -16.21 0.21
N PRO A 183 -15.68 -15.16 0.98
CA PRO A 183 -16.18 -13.90 0.43
C PRO A 183 -15.10 -13.07 -0.27
N PHE A 184 -13.82 -13.43 -0.14
CA PHE A 184 -12.67 -12.74 -0.74
C PHE A 184 -11.97 -13.60 -1.80
N SER A 185 -11.20 -12.95 -2.67
CA SER A 185 -10.36 -13.60 -3.69
C SER A 185 -8.95 -13.95 -3.18
N GLU A 186 -8.15 -14.68 -3.98
CA GLU A 186 -6.78 -15.09 -3.60
C GLU A 186 -5.85 -13.90 -3.30
N PHE A 187 -6.17 -12.71 -3.81
CA PHE A 187 -5.52 -11.46 -3.47
C PHE A 187 -5.37 -11.26 -1.96
N VAL A 188 -6.41 -11.51 -1.16
CA VAL A 188 -6.38 -11.24 0.29
C VAL A 188 -5.34 -12.10 1.02
N PRO A 189 -5.39 -13.45 0.98
CA PRO A 189 -4.40 -14.28 1.64
C PRO A 189 -2.98 -14.09 1.09
N LYS A 190 -2.83 -13.89 -0.23
CA LYS A 190 -1.50 -13.66 -0.83
C LYS A 190 -0.89 -12.34 -0.35
N VAL A 191 -1.64 -11.24 -0.39
CA VAL A 191 -1.15 -9.94 0.09
C VAL A 191 -0.87 -9.97 1.59
N TYR A 192 -1.74 -10.57 2.38
CA TYR A 192 -1.51 -10.72 3.83
C TYR A 192 -0.22 -11.48 4.13
N SER A 193 0.03 -12.60 3.44
CA SER A 193 1.28 -13.35 3.56
C SER A 193 2.50 -12.50 3.17
N GLN A 194 2.41 -11.75 2.08
CA GLN A 194 3.52 -10.87 1.65
C GLN A 194 3.77 -9.71 2.63
N ILE A 195 2.75 -9.18 3.30
CA ILE A 195 2.93 -8.19 4.37
C ILE A 195 3.70 -8.81 5.55
N LYS A 196 3.39 -10.06 5.93
CA LYS A 196 4.15 -10.78 6.97
C LYS A 196 5.61 -11.00 6.56
N GLU A 197 5.87 -11.37 5.31
CA GLU A 197 7.24 -11.51 4.79
C GLU A 197 8.00 -10.17 4.79
N PHE A 198 7.34 -9.05 4.47
CA PHE A 198 7.94 -7.73 4.61
C PHE A 198 8.29 -7.42 6.08
N ILE A 199 7.38 -7.70 7.01
CA ILE A 199 7.62 -7.51 8.44
C ILE A 199 8.84 -8.32 8.90
N TYR A 200 8.96 -9.58 8.48
CA TYR A 200 10.14 -10.41 8.76
C TYR A 200 11.42 -9.83 8.14
N ALA A 201 11.35 -9.30 6.92
CA ALA A 201 12.50 -8.64 6.28
C ALA A 201 12.95 -7.39 7.05
N CYS A 202 12.01 -6.60 7.59
CA CYS A 202 12.30 -5.47 8.47
C CYS A 202 12.90 -5.91 9.80
N LEU A 203 12.39 -6.99 10.41
CA LEU A 203 12.94 -7.56 11.63
C LEU A 203 14.38 -8.05 11.42
N LYS A 204 14.63 -8.83 10.38
CA LYS A 204 15.97 -9.32 10.04
C LYS A 204 16.95 -8.18 9.78
N PHE A 205 16.48 -7.06 9.22
CA PHE A 205 17.29 -5.86 9.06
C PHE A 205 17.59 -5.17 10.40
N SER A 206 16.69 -5.26 11.38
CA SER A 206 16.83 -4.62 12.69
C SER A 206 17.76 -5.35 13.66
N GLU A 207 17.89 -6.68 13.53
CA GLU A 207 18.79 -7.52 14.35
C GLU A 207 20.24 -7.00 14.30
N ASP A 208 20.59 -6.41 13.16
CA ASP A 208 21.92 -5.93 12.80
C ASP A 208 22.23 -4.50 13.30
N LEU A 209 21.24 -3.80 13.88
CA LEU A 209 21.34 -2.38 14.26
C LEU A 209 21.57 -2.13 15.77
N HIS A 210 21.63 -3.19 16.59
CA HIS A 210 21.73 -3.10 18.07
C HIS A 210 20.67 -2.19 18.73
N LEU A 211 19.50 -2.08 18.12
CA LEU A 211 18.38 -1.31 18.65
C LEU A 211 17.71 -2.04 19.82
N SER A 212 17.10 -1.28 20.72
CA SER A 212 16.21 -1.85 21.75
C SER A 212 14.96 -2.46 21.10
N SER A 213 14.35 -3.46 21.75
CA SER A 213 13.12 -4.11 21.25
C SER A 213 12.00 -3.11 20.97
N THR A 214 11.92 -2.02 21.74
CA THR A 214 10.95 -0.94 21.54
C THR A 214 11.24 -0.11 20.28
N GLU A 215 12.51 0.19 19.99
CA GLU A 215 12.89 0.92 18.77
C GLU A 215 12.66 0.07 17.51
N VAL A 216 12.92 -1.24 17.62
CA VAL A 216 12.64 -2.21 16.55
C VAL A 216 11.14 -2.27 16.26
N ASP A 217 10.30 -2.36 17.30
CA ASP A 217 8.85 -2.38 17.17
C ASP A 217 8.31 -1.12 16.47
N ASP A 218 8.74 0.06 16.91
CA ASP A 218 8.36 1.33 16.29
C ASP A 218 8.82 1.44 14.84
N MET A 219 10.05 0.99 14.53
CA MET A 219 10.57 0.96 13.17
C MET A 219 9.73 0.07 12.26
N ILE A 220 9.45 -1.17 12.70
CA ILE A 220 8.65 -2.13 11.92
C ILE A 220 7.24 -1.57 11.69
N ARG A 221 6.60 -0.98 12.70
CA ARG A 221 5.27 -0.37 12.57
C ARG A 221 5.26 0.79 11.59
N LYS A 222 6.24 1.70 11.66
CA LYS A 222 6.37 2.82 10.72
C LYS A 222 6.58 2.34 9.29
N SER A 223 7.48 1.38 9.07
CA SER A 223 7.74 0.82 7.74
C SER A 223 6.53 0.05 7.19
N THR A 224 5.83 -0.70 8.03
CA THR A 224 4.60 -1.40 7.64
C THR A 224 3.48 -0.42 7.29
N ASN A 225 3.37 0.69 8.02
CA ASN A 225 2.45 1.76 7.69
C ASN A 225 2.75 2.40 6.35
N LEU A 226 4.03 2.65 6.02
CA LEU A 226 4.42 3.12 4.69
C LEU A 226 4.07 2.11 3.59
N LEU A 227 4.29 0.82 3.84
CA LEU A 227 3.92 -0.25 2.90
C LEU A 227 2.41 -0.23 2.60
N LEU A 228 1.57 -0.14 3.63
CA LEU A 228 0.11 -0.16 3.48
C LEU A 228 -0.42 1.14 2.86
N THR A 229 -0.04 2.29 3.44
CA THR A 229 -0.60 3.60 3.11
C THR A 229 -0.12 4.16 1.79
N ARG A 230 1.15 3.90 1.41
CA ARG A 230 1.77 4.43 0.20
C ARG A 230 1.86 3.36 -0.88
N THR A 231 2.52 2.24 -0.59
CA THR A 231 2.86 1.26 -1.64
C THR A 231 1.65 0.47 -2.11
N LEU A 232 0.93 -0.19 -1.20
CA LEU A 232 -0.23 -1.00 -1.54
C LEU A 232 -1.40 -0.13 -2.02
N SER A 233 -1.64 1.01 -1.37
CA SER A 233 -2.63 2.00 -1.81
C SER A 233 -2.38 2.45 -3.27
N ASN A 234 -1.15 2.84 -3.61
CA ASN A 234 -0.81 3.22 -4.99
C ASN A 234 -0.98 2.06 -5.98
N CYS A 235 -0.67 0.83 -5.59
CA CYS A 235 -0.89 -0.34 -6.44
C CYS A 235 -2.39 -0.55 -6.71
N LEU A 236 -3.24 -0.44 -5.69
CA LEU A 236 -4.70 -0.55 -5.83
C LEU A 236 -5.26 0.58 -6.70
N GLN A 237 -4.86 1.83 -6.47
CA GLN A 237 -5.27 2.98 -7.30
C GLN A 237 -4.92 2.78 -8.77
N ASN A 238 -3.76 2.18 -9.06
CA ASN A 238 -3.36 1.86 -10.42
C ASN A 238 -4.19 0.73 -11.06
N VAL A 239 -4.74 -0.20 -10.26
CA VAL A 239 -5.66 -1.23 -10.77
C VAL A 239 -7.03 -0.59 -11.05
N ILE A 240 -7.53 0.24 -10.14
CA ILE A 240 -8.84 0.88 -10.23
C ILE A 240 -8.95 1.77 -11.48
N LYS A 241 -7.89 2.51 -11.80
CA LYS A 241 -7.86 3.41 -12.97
C LYS A 241 -7.69 2.68 -14.31
N ARG A 242 -7.59 1.35 -14.34
CA ARG A 242 -7.48 0.61 -15.60
C ARG A 242 -8.86 0.50 -16.25
N LYS A 243 -8.94 0.87 -17.53
CA LYS A 243 -10.18 0.83 -18.32
C LYS A 243 -10.80 -0.56 -18.51
N ASN A 244 -10.08 -1.63 -18.18
CA ASN A 244 -10.51 -3.01 -18.42
C ASN A 244 -11.08 -3.70 -17.18
N VAL A 245 -11.17 -3.02 -16.03
CA VAL A 245 -11.69 -3.65 -14.81
C VAL A 245 -13.22 -3.55 -14.82
N GLY A 246 -13.87 -4.71 -14.79
CA GLY A 246 -15.33 -4.80 -14.75
C GLY A 246 -15.90 -4.37 -13.39
N LEU A 247 -17.18 -4.01 -13.38
CA LEU A 247 -17.88 -3.62 -12.15
C LEU A 247 -17.80 -4.69 -11.05
N THR A 248 -18.02 -5.96 -11.41
CA THR A 248 -17.97 -7.09 -10.46
C THR A 248 -16.58 -7.26 -9.85
N GLU A 249 -15.52 -7.03 -10.63
CA GLU A 249 -14.14 -7.07 -10.14
C GLU A 249 -13.86 -5.91 -9.18
N LEU A 250 -14.34 -4.70 -9.47
CA LEU A 250 -14.22 -3.55 -8.55
C LEU A 250 -14.94 -3.79 -7.23
N VAL A 251 -16.16 -4.36 -7.28
CA VAL A 251 -16.91 -4.74 -6.09
C VAL A 251 -16.14 -5.78 -5.27
N GLN A 252 -15.54 -6.78 -5.93
CA GLN A 252 -14.72 -7.76 -5.24
C GLN A 252 -13.46 -7.12 -4.63
N ILE A 253 -12.83 -6.15 -5.29
CA ILE A 253 -11.69 -5.38 -4.74
C ILE A 253 -12.13 -4.63 -3.47
N ILE A 254 -13.32 -4.02 -3.44
CA ILE A 254 -13.87 -3.37 -2.24
C ILE A 254 -14.01 -4.39 -1.09
N ILE A 255 -14.60 -5.55 -1.36
CA ILE A 255 -14.75 -6.62 -0.36
C ILE A 255 -13.38 -7.04 0.17
N ASN A 256 -12.45 -7.30 -0.75
CA ASN A 256 -11.11 -7.73 -0.41
C ASN A 256 -10.36 -6.72 0.47
N THR A 257 -10.42 -5.42 0.14
CA THR A 257 -9.80 -4.36 0.94
C THR A 257 -10.44 -4.24 2.33
N THR A 258 -11.74 -4.50 2.44
CA THR A 258 -12.44 -4.57 3.74
C THR A 258 -11.93 -5.73 4.61
N HIS A 259 -11.67 -6.89 4.01
CA HIS A 259 -11.09 -8.02 4.74
C HIS A 259 -9.63 -7.76 5.13
N LEU A 260 -8.82 -7.13 4.27
CA LEU A 260 -7.47 -6.69 4.63
C LEU A 260 -7.47 -5.66 5.76
N GLU A 261 -8.42 -4.72 5.77
CA GLU A 261 -8.61 -3.76 6.87
C GLU A 261 -8.84 -4.48 8.19
N LYS A 262 -9.81 -5.41 8.24
CA LYS A 262 -10.11 -6.22 9.43
C LYS A 262 -8.90 -7.04 9.90
N SER A 263 -8.02 -7.41 8.98
CA SER A 263 -6.82 -8.20 9.29
C SER A 263 -5.68 -7.40 9.92
N CYS A 264 -5.73 -6.06 9.87
CA CYS A 264 -4.68 -5.19 10.41
C CYS A 264 -4.45 -5.41 11.92
N LYS A 265 -5.48 -5.72 12.69
CA LYS A 265 -5.35 -6.06 14.12
C LYS A 265 -4.46 -7.29 14.36
N PHE A 266 -4.56 -8.30 13.50
CA PHE A 266 -3.74 -9.50 13.59
C PHE A 266 -2.29 -9.23 13.18
N LEU A 267 -2.06 -8.25 12.29
CA LEU A 267 -0.72 -7.77 11.97
C LEU A 267 -0.10 -7.01 13.16
N GLU A 268 -0.90 -6.20 13.88
CA GLU A 268 -0.44 -5.54 15.11
C GLU A 268 -0.02 -6.55 16.19
N GLU A 269 -0.86 -7.56 16.42
CA GLU A 269 -0.54 -8.67 17.34
C GLU A 269 0.69 -9.43 16.89
N PHE A 270 0.80 -9.71 15.59
CA PHE A 270 1.95 -10.40 15.01
C PHE A 270 3.25 -9.61 15.21
N ILE A 271 3.26 -8.29 14.96
CA ILE A 271 4.43 -7.43 15.21
C ILE A 271 4.82 -7.47 16.70
N THR A 272 3.83 -7.31 17.58
CA THR A 272 4.06 -7.33 19.05
C THR A 272 4.67 -8.67 19.50
N ASN A 273 4.20 -9.78 18.94
CA ASN A 273 4.68 -11.11 19.29
C ASN A 273 6.12 -11.37 18.80
N ILE A 274 6.48 -10.88 17.61
CA ILE A 274 7.86 -11.07 17.10
C ILE A 274 8.87 -10.14 17.76
N THR A 275 8.45 -8.97 18.25
CA THR A 275 9.35 -8.00 18.92
C THR A 275 9.46 -8.23 20.43
N ASN A 276 8.59 -9.08 21.01
CA ASN A 276 8.49 -9.36 22.44
C ASN A 276 8.26 -8.10 23.31
N VAL A 277 7.67 -7.05 22.75
CA VAL A 277 7.34 -5.83 23.48
C VAL A 277 5.99 -6.02 24.19
N LEU A 278 5.91 -5.69 25.48
CA LEU A 278 4.67 -5.78 26.24
C LEU A 278 3.64 -4.76 25.70
N PRO A 279 2.37 -5.13 25.52
CA PRO A 279 1.32 -4.22 25.05
C PRO A 279 1.12 -2.97 25.93
N GLU A 280 1.55 -3.04 27.20
CA GLU A 280 1.32 -2.00 28.22
C GLU A 280 2.42 -0.91 28.25
N THR A 281 3.55 -1.10 27.58
CA THR A 281 4.60 -0.08 27.52
C THR A 281 4.32 0.92 26.39
N VAL A 282 3.58 1.98 26.74
CA VAL A 282 3.60 3.36 26.19
C VAL A 282 3.45 3.52 24.67
N HIS A 283 2.30 4.07 24.24
CA HIS A 283 2.06 4.72 22.94
C HIS A 283 2.47 3.93 21.67
N THR A 284 2.22 2.63 21.62
CA THR A 284 2.49 1.84 20.41
C THR A 284 1.73 2.41 19.20
N THR A 285 2.49 2.75 18.15
CA THR A 285 1.94 3.33 16.92
C THR A 285 0.99 2.32 16.26
N LYS A 286 -0.32 2.58 16.28
CA LYS A 286 -1.29 1.71 15.60
C LYS A 286 -1.02 1.64 14.10
N LEU A 287 -1.42 0.54 13.47
CA LEU A 287 -1.34 0.42 12.02
C LEU A 287 -2.41 1.31 11.38
N TYR A 288 -1.94 2.26 10.57
CA TYR A 288 -2.76 3.14 9.73
C TYR A 288 -3.35 2.40 8.51
N GLY A 289 -3.12 1.09 8.35
CA GLY A 289 -3.87 0.29 7.38
C GLY A 289 -5.38 0.47 7.55
N THR A 290 -5.84 0.56 8.79
CA THR A 290 -7.24 0.84 9.11
C THR A 290 -7.74 2.18 8.57
N THR A 291 -6.90 3.23 8.51
CA THR A 291 -7.32 4.52 7.93
C THR A 291 -7.21 4.51 6.42
N THR A 292 -6.14 3.94 5.84
CA THR A 292 -5.95 3.81 4.39
C THR A 292 -7.12 3.07 3.73
N PHE A 293 -7.48 1.92 4.28
CA PHE A 293 -8.58 1.09 3.79
C PHE A 293 -9.96 1.57 4.23
N LYS A 294 -10.07 2.53 5.16
CA LYS A 294 -11.36 3.20 5.48
C LYS A 294 -11.66 4.43 4.63
N SER A 295 -10.66 5.24 4.27
CA SER A 295 -10.91 6.60 3.76
C SER A 295 -10.37 6.92 2.37
N SER A 296 -9.31 6.26 1.90
CA SER A 296 -8.66 6.65 0.64
C SER A 296 -8.97 5.70 -0.51
N VAL A 297 -8.85 4.40 -0.26
CA VAL A 297 -9.09 3.37 -1.27
C VAL A 297 -10.60 3.15 -1.52
N PRO A 298 -11.47 3.05 -0.49
CA PRO A 298 -12.90 2.86 -0.73
C PRO A 298 -13.58 4.06 -1.36
N VAL A 299 -13.12 5.29 -1.08
CA VAL A 299 -13.73 6.51 -1.65
C VAL A 299 -13.47 6.58 -3.15
N ALA A 300 -12.22 6.41 -3.57
CA ALA A 300 -11.87 6.36 -5.00
C ALA A 300 -12.54 5.17 -5.71
N LEU A 301 -12.62 4.00 -5.06
CA LEU A 301 -13.38 2.86 -5.58
C LEU A 301 -14.87 3.17 -5.73
N THR A 302 -15.46 3.86 -4.76
CA THR A 302 -16.89 4.21 -4.76
C THR A 302 -17.21 5.21 -5.87
N GLU A 303 -16.31 6.18 -6.11
CA GLU A 303 -16.43 7.12 -7.23
C GLU A 303 -16.31 6.41 -8.58
N GLU A 304 -15.29 5.56 -8.78
CA GLU A 304 -15.07 4.85 -10.04
C GLU A 304 -16.20 3.85 -10.34
N VAL A 305 -16.68 3.12 -9.32
CA VAL A 305 -17.87 2.26 -9.42
C VAL A 305 -19.10 3.08 -9.81
N GLY A 306 -19.29 4.26 -9.20
CA GLY A 306 -20.37 5.17 -9.55
C GLY A 306 -20.30 5.68 -11.00
N LEU A 307 -19.09 5.96 -11.50
CA LEU A 307 -18.87 6.40 -12.88
C LEU A 307 -19.13 5.28 -13.90
N LEU A 308 -18.59 4.08 -13.66
CA LEU A 308 -18.80 2.91 -14.53
C LEU A 308 -20.26 2.45 -14.53
N TRP A 309 -20.95 2.60 -13.39
CA TRP A 309 -22.41 2.47 -13.33
C TRP A 309 -23.11 3.51 -14.17
N GLY A 310 -22.74 4.78 -14.01
CA GLY A 310 -23.27 5.86 -14.81
C GLY A 310 -23.19 5.54 -16.30
N SER A 311 -22.01 5.14 -16.79
CA SER A 311 -21.84 4.75 -18.20
C SER A 311 -22.67 3.54 -18.61
N SER A 312 -22.73 2.49 -17.79
CA SER A 312 -23.55 1.31 -18.11
C SER A 312 -25.04 1.65 -18.14
N LEU A 313 -25.50 2.59 -17.30
CA LEU A 313 -26.87 3.09 -17.32
C LEU A 313 -27.12 3.98 -18.54
N VAL A 314 -26.16 4.82 -18.95
CA VAL A 314 -26.24 5.59 -20.21
C VAL A 314 -26.42 4.65 -21.39
N ASP A 315 -25.58 3.60 -21.51
CA ASP A 315 -25.65 2.64 -22.61
C ASP A 315 -27.01 1.92 -22.65
N LEU A 316 -27.56 1.56 -21.48
CA LEU A 316 -28.90 0.98 -21.37
C LEU A 316 -30.01 1.97 -21.75
N THR A 317 -29.87 3.25 -21.40
CA THR A 317 -30.84 4.29 -21.80
C THR A 317 -30.78 4.57 -23.31
N GLU A 318 -29.61 4.51 -23.93
CA GLU A 318 -29.40 4.62 -25.38
C GLU A 318 -29.98 3.41 -26.13
N GLU A 319 -29.77 2.19 -25.62
CA GLU A 319 -30.35 0.98 -26.18
C GLU A 319 -31.89 0.99 -26.04
N PHE A 320 -32.40 1.41 -24.89
CA PHE A 320 -33.82 1.64 -24.67
C PHE A 320 -34.37 2.70 -25.63
N TRP A 321 -33.63 3.79 -25.86
CA TRP A 321 -34.02 4.84 -26.80
C TRP A 321 -34.13 4.32 -28.23
N LEU A 322 -33.15 3.54 -28.67
CA LEU A 322 -33.17 2.88 -29.98
C LEU A 322 -34.35 1.92 -30.11
N LEU A 323 -34.65 1.16 -29.06
CA LEU A 323 -35.81 0.27 -29.03
C LEU A 323 -37.12 1.06 -29.05
N TRP A 324 -37.23 2.16 -28.30
CA TRP A 324 -38.40 3.02 -28.25
C TRP A 324 -38.63 3.76 -29.58
N LYS A 325 -37.58 4.30 -30.20
CA LYS A 325 -37.63 4.90 -31.56
C LYS A 325 -38.07 3.88 -32.62
N ASN A 326 -37.64 2.62 -32.50
CA ASN A 326 -37.89 1.59 -33.52
C ASN A 326 -39.17 0.77 -33.31
N SER A 327 -39.87 0.91 -32.18
CA SER A 327 -40.96 -0.01 -31.81
C SER A 327 -42.37 0.55 -32.04
N LEU A 328 -43.00 0.00 -33.08
CA LEU A 328 -44.43 -0.37 -33.15
C LEU A 328 -44.74 -1.63 -32.30
N VAL A 329 -43.91 -1.96 -31.31
CA VAL A 329 -43.93 -3.21 -30.54
C VAL A 329 -43.98 -2.89 -29.05
N SER A 330 -44.83 -3.60 -28.31
CA SER A 330 -44.85 -3.58 -26.85
C SER A 330 -43.48 -4.01 -26.32
N LEU A 331 -42.70 -3.07 -25.81
CA LEU A 331 -41.53 -3.37 -24.98
C LEU A 331 -41.96 -4.32 -23.85
N PRO A 332 -41.14 -5.35 -23.51
CA PRO A 332 -41.39 -6.14 -22.32
C PRO A 332 -41.47 -5.20 -21.10
N ARG A 333 -42.57 -5.28 -20.34
CA ARG A 333 -42.69 -4.60 -19.05
C ARG A 333 -41.42 -4.86 -18.21
N GLY A 334 -40.84 -3.80 -17.67
CA GLY A 334 -39.70 -3.89 -16.78
C GLY A 334 -38.34 -3.99 -17.45
N LEU A 335 -38.17 -3.70 -18.74
CA LEU A 335 -36.86 -3.80 -19.41
C LEU A 335 -35.78 -2.95 -18.72
N LEU A 336 -36.11 -1.71 -18.33
CA LEU A 336 -35.21 -0.82 -17.58
C LEU A 336 -34.92 -1.37 -16.17
N CYS A 337 -35.95 -1.91 -15.50
CA CYS A 337 -35.85 -2.41 -14.12
C CYS A 337 -35.28 -3.83 -13.99
N ARG A 338 -35.22 -4.60 -15.08
CA ARG A 338 -34.63 -5.95 -15.16
C ARG A 338 -33.18 -5.97 -15.63
N SER A 339 -32.60 -4.80 -15.93
CA SER A 339 -31.20 -4.74 -16.32
C SER A 339 -30.30 -5.20 -15.16
N PRO A 340 -29.13 -5.81 -15.45
CA PRO A 340 -28.18 -6.25 -14.42
C PRO A 340 -27.77 -5.13 -13.47
N ALA A 341 -27.74 -3.87 -13.94
CA ALA A 341 -27.45 -2.68 -13.13
C ALA A 341 -28.54 -2.38 -12.07
N VAL A 342 -29.82 -2.61 -12.41
CA VAL A 342 -30.95 -2.45 -11.48
C VAL A 342 -31.15 -3.69 -10.61
N ALA A 343 -30.91 -4.89 -11.14
CA ALA A 343 -30.88 -6.15 -10.38
C ALA A 343 -29.75 -6.16 -9.33
N PHE A 344 -28.60 -5.56 -9.64
CA PHE A 344 -27.51 -5.36 -8.69
C PHE A 344 -27.90 -4.38 -7.56
N CYS A 345 -28.69 -3.33 -7.86
CA CYS A 345 -29.23 -2.45 -6.83
C CYS A 345 -30.28 -3.14 -5.94
N ALA A 346 -31.11 -4.04 -6.50
CA ALA A 346 -32.14 -4.78 -5.77
C ALA A 346 -31.59 -5.90 -4.87
N GLY A 347 -30.28 -6.18 -4.95
CA GLY A 347 -29.66 -7.29 -4.24
C GLY A 347 -30.24 -8.64 -4.65
N VAL A 348 -30.58 -8.84 -5.93
CA VAL A 348 -31.10 -10.13 -6.40
C VAL A 348 -30.04 -11.21 -6.14
N PRO A 349 -30.28 -12.18 -5.25
CA PRO A 349 -29.26 -13.12 -4.79
C PRO A 349 -28.72 -14.04 -5.90
N ASP A 350 -29.51 -14.27 -6.95
CA ASP A 350 -29.24 -15.26 -7.98
C ASP A 350 -28.22 -14.82 -9.04
N GLU A 351 -27.98 -13.52 -9.21
CA GLU A 351 -27.05 -12.99 -10.24
C GLU A 351 -25.77 -12.37 -9.65
N CYS A 352 -25.81 -11.87 -8.41
CA CYS A 352 -24.63 -11.32 -7.74
C CYS A 352 -24.73 -11.49 -6.21
N PRO A 353 -24.23 -12.60 -5.64
CA PRO A 353 -24.46 -12.94 -4.23
C PRO A 353 -23.77 -12.01 -3.21
N PHE A 354 -23.01 -11.00 -3.64
CA PHE A 354 -22.23 -10.13 -2.74
C PHE A 354 -22.22 -8.67 -3.21
N VAL A 355 -23.32 -7.95 -2.96
CA VAL A 355 -23.46 -6.50 -3.16
C VAL A 355 -22.71 -5.74 -2.04
N PRO A 356 -22.00 -4.62 -2.32
CA PRO A 356 -21.34 -3.82 -1.30
C PRO A 356 -22.38 -3.25 -0.32
N GLN A 357 -22.35 -3.70 0.94
CA GLN A 357 -23.34 -3.27 1.93
C GLN A 357 -23.06 -1.85 2.47
N GLY A 358 -24.12 -1.12 2.83
CA GLY A 358 -24.04 0.17 3.52
C GLY A 358 -24.02 1.38 2.59
N LYS A 359 -23.27 2.44 2.97
CA LYS A 359 -23.29 3.74 2.28
C LYS A 359 -22.91 3.69 0.81
N VAL A 360 -22.09 2.72 0.40
CA VAL A 360 -21.63 2.58 -0.99
C VAL A 360 -22.79 2.18 -1.90
N ALA A 361 -23.53 1.12 -1.57
CA ALA A 361 -24.73 0.75 -2.32
C ALA A 361 -25.82 1.83 -2.25
N GLN A 362 -25.96 2.55 -1.13
CA GLN A 362 -26.92 3.66 -1.04
C GLN A 362 -26.55 4.79 -2.02
N THR A 363 -25.30 5.26 -2.01
CA THR A 363 -24.86 6.32 -2.93
C THR A 363 -24.97 5.89 -4.38
N ALA A 364 -24.58 4.65 -4.69
CA ALA A 364 -24.63 4.13 -6.06
C ALA A 364 -26.08 3.97 -6.55
N CYS A 365 -26.98 3.42 -5.73
CA CYS A 365 -28.41 3.28 -6.05
C CYS A 365 -29.09 4.64 -6.23
N MET A 366 -28.80 5.63 -5.37
CA MET A 366 -29.31 6.99 -5.51
C MET A 366 -28.83 7.65 -6.82
N SER A 367 -27.55 7.52 -7.14
CA SER A 367 -26.98 8.04 -8.39
C SER A 367 -27.62 7.38 -9.61
N ALA A 368 -27.88 6.08 -9.56
CA ALA A 368 -28.55 5.33 -10.62
C ALA A 368 -29.98 5.82 -10.85
N CYS A 369 -30.79 5.92 -9.79
CA CYS A 369 -32.17 6.43 -9.90
C CYS A 369 -32.21 7.87 -10.41
N LYS A 370 -31.31 8.74 -9.96
CA LYS A 370 -31.21 10.12 -10.43
C LYS A 370 -30.82 10.19 -11.91
N HIS A 371 -29.86 9.36 -12.33
CA HIS A 371 -29.43 9.29 -13.72
C HIS A 371 -30.59 8.82 -14.61
N LEU A 372 -31.24 7.70 -14.26
CA LEU A 372 -32.40 7.17 -14.98
C LEU A 372 -33.51 8.22 -15.12
N SER A 373 -33.87 8.89 -14.03
CA SER A 373 -34.89 9.95 -14.04
C SER A 373 -34.51 11.11 -14.97
N THR A 374 -33.26 11.58 -14.89
CA THR A 374 -32.75 12.68 -15.72
C THR A 374 -32.70 12.29 -17.20
N SER A 375 -32.26 11.07 -17.51
CA SER A 375 -32.22 10.56 -18.89
C SER A 375 -33.63 10.43 -19.46
N LEU A 376 -34.57 9.80 -18.75
CA LEU A 376 -35.97 9.70 -19.19
C LEU A 376 -36.62 11.07 -19.42
N LEU A 377 -36.31 12.05 -18.57
CA LEU A 377 -36.76 13.43 -18.75
C LEU A 377 -36.14 14.07 -20.00
N GLN A 378 -34.83 13.89 -20.21
CA GLN A 378 -34.15 14.37 -21.42
C GLN A 378 -34.73 13.75 -22.69
N LEU A 379 -35.08 12.46 -22.68
CA LEU A 379 -35.71 11.79 -23.81
C LEU A 379 -37.03 12.46 -24.23
N LEU A 380 -37.83 12.93 -23.28
CA LEU A 380 -39.07 13.69 -23.57
C LEU A 380 -38.80 15.09 -24.12
N LEU A 381 -37.68 15.69 -23.73
CA LEU A 381 -37.31 17.09 -24.04
C LEU A 381 -36.34 17.21 -25.22
N GLU A 382 -35.93 16.11 -25.83
CA GLU A 382 -35.01 16.10 -26.98
C GLU A 382 -35.62 16.83 -28.20
N ALA A 383 -34.83 17.71 -28.82
CA ALA A 383 -35.27 18.52 -29.97
C ALA A 383 -35.64 17.70 -31.22
N GLU A 384 -35.21 16.42 -31.28
CA GLU A 384 -35.59 15.49 -32.35
C GLU A 384 -37.02 14.95 -32.20
N VAL A 385 -37.59 14.97 -30.99
CA VAL A 385 -38.93 14.48 -30.70
C VAL A 385 -39.97 15.53 -31.09
N ARG A 386 -40.39 15.52 -32.36
CA ARG A 386 -41.38 16.47 -32.87
C ARG A 386 -42.83 16.09 -32.55
N GLN A 387 -43.12 14.80 -32.37
CA GLN A 387 -44.46 14.27 -32.11
C GLN A 387 -44.37 12.99 -31.27
N LEU A 388 -45.23 12.89 -30.25
CA LEU A 388 -45.40 11.71 -29.40
C LEU A 388 -46.76 11.07 -29.71
N THR A 389 -46.79 9.75 -29.90
CA THR A 389 -48.05 9.03 -30.04
C THR A 389 -48.65 8.75 -28.66
N LEU A 390 -49.98 8.67 -28.57
CA LEU A 390 -50.69 8.29 -27.33
C LEU A 390 -50.23 6.93 -26.80
N GLY A 391 -49.90 5.98 -27.69
CA GLY A 391 -49.37 4.67 -27.30
C GLY A 391 -47.97 4.73 -26.68
N ALA A 392 -47.07 5.54 -27.25
CA ALA A 392 -45.72 5.74 -26.72
C ALA A 392 -45.76 6.45 -25.36
N LEU A 393 -46.67 7.43 -25.19
CA LEU A 393 -46.86 8.12 -23.91
C LEU A 393 -47.44 7.18 -22.83
N HIS A 394 -48.37 6.31 -23.20
CA HIS A 394 -48.91 5.32 -22.26
C HIS A 394 -47.85 4.30 -21.82
N GLN A 395 -47.00 3.84 -22.74
CA GLN A 395 -45.88 2.96 -22.40
C GLN A 395 -44.86 3.66 -21.50
N PHE A 396 -44.51 4.90 -21.82
CA PHE A 396 -43.61 5.72 -20.99
C PHE A 396 -44.14 5.86 -19.56
N ASN A 397 -45.44 6.13 -19.39
CA ASN A 397 -46.06 6.20 -18.06
C ASN A 397 -45.92 4.88 -17.28
N LEU A 398 -46.09 3.74 -17.95
CA LEU A 398 -45.92 2.42 -17.33
C LEU A 398 -44.47 2.17 -16.89
N ASP A 399 -43.51 2.60 -17.71
CA ASP A 399 -42.08 2.45 -17.41
C ASP A 399 -41.64 3.33 -16.22
N VAL A 400 -42.19 4.56 -16.12
CA VAL A 400 -42.00 5.44 -14.96
C VAL A 400 -42.62 4.84 -13.70
N GLU A 401 -43.84 4.29 -13.79
CA GLU A 401 -44.50 3.63 -12.65
C GLU A 401 -43.71 2.42 -12.13
N GLU A 402 -43.03 1.67 -13.00
CA GLU A 402 -42.15 0.58 -12.58
C GLU A 402 -40.87 1.09 -11.91
N CYS A 403 -40.29 2.21 -12.37
CA CYS A 403 -39.14 2.83 -11.72
C CYS A 403 -39.51 3.36 -10.31
N GLU A 404 -40.71 3.92 -10.15
CA GLU A 404 -41.25 4.33 -8.85
C GLU A 404 -41.50 3.12 -7.94
N GLN A 405 -42.02 2.02 -8.48
CA GLN A 405 -42.21 0.76 -7.73
C GLN A 405 -40.87 0.17 -7.28
N PHE A 406 -39.86 0.22 -8.15
CA PHE A 406 -38.49 -0.16 -7.79
C PHE A 406 -37.97 0.71 -6.64
N ALA A 407 -38.09 2.03 -6.72
CA ALA A 407 -37.68 2.94 -5.64
C ALA A 407 -38.42 2.67 -4.32
N ARG A 408 -39.70 2.29 -4.38
CA ARG A 408 -40.54 1.90 -3.24
C ARG A 408 -40.18 0.56 -2.63
N SER A 409 -39.62 -0.37 -3.42
CA SER A 409 -39.28 -1.72 -2.96
C SER A 409 -38.15 -1.75 -1.93
N GLY A 410 -37.46 -0.61 -1.72
CA GLY A 410 -36.33 -0.53 -0.79
C GLY A 410 -35.15 -1.38 -1.26
N PRO A 411 -34.63 -1.15 -2.48
CA PRO A 411 -33.66 -2.03 -3.13
C PRO A 411 -32.35 -2.18 -2.33
N VAL A 412 -31.95 -1.13 -1.60
CA VAL A 412 -30.78 -1.15 -0.71
C VAL A 412 -31.20 -0.80 0.72
N PRO A 413 -30.77 -1.58 1.74
CA PRO A 413 -31.09 -1.28 3.13
C PRO A 413 -30.42 0.02 3.60
N GLY A 414 -31.17 0.81 4.39
CA GLY A 414 -30.68 1.99 5.11
C GLY A 414 -30.95 3.36 4.44
N PHE A 415 -31.73 3.40 3.36
CA PHE A 415 -32.43 4.64 2.98
C PHE A 415 -33.49 5.00 4.02
N GLN A 416 -33.63 6.29 4.33
CA GLN A 416 -34.70 6.78 5.22
C GLN A 416 -35.96 7.08 4.40
N GLY A 417 -37.07 6.40 4.69
CA GLY A 417 -38.37 6.66 4.06
C GLY A 417 -38.33 6.67 2.53
N ASP A 418 -39.02 7.63 1.91
CA ASP A 418 -39.20 7.73 0.46
C ASP A 418 -38.06 8.46 -0.28
N THR A 419 -36.85 8.49 0.29
CA THR A 419 -35.72 9.27 -0.27
C THR A 419 -35.41 8.91 -1.73
N LEU A 420 -35.49 7.62 -2.11
CA LEU A 420 -35.30 7.18 -3.50
C LEU A 420 -36.41 7.65 -4.44
N GLN A 421 -37.64 7.85 -3.94
CA GLN A 421 -38.76 8.34 -4.75
C GLN A 421 -38.56 9.80 -5.16
N LEU A 422 -37.85 10.59 -4.34
CA LEU A 422 -37.54 11.99 -4.65
C LEU A 422 -36.80 12.14 -5.99
N ALA A 423 -36.05 11.12 -6.42
CA ALA A 423 -35.35 11.14 -7.69
C ALA A 423 -36.29 11.19 -8.90
N PHE A 424 -37.53 10.69 -8.79
CA PHE A 424 -38.49 10.57 -9.89
C PHE A 424 -39.61 11.62 -9.87
N ILE A 425 -39.68 12.49 -8.84
CA ILE A 425 -40.76 13.49 -8.71
C ILE A 425 -40.82 14.41 -9.92
N ASP A 426 -39.69 14.95 -10.34
CA ASP A 426 -39.64 15.90 -11.45
C ASP A 426 -40.08 15.24 -12.77
N LEU A 427 -39.71 13.97 -12.97
CA LEU A 427 -40.12 13.17 -14.12
C LEU A 427 -41.63 12.89 -14.13
N ARG A 428 -42.24 12.65 -12.96
CA ARG A 428 -43.66 12.34 -12.80
C ARG A 428 -44.58 13.55 -12.99
N GLN A 429 -44.05 14.75 -12.77
CA GLN A 429 -44.80 16.00 -12.96
C GLN A 429 -44.99 16.37 -14.43
N VAL A 430 -44.06 15.94 -15.29
CA VAL A 430 -44.12 16.10 -16.74
C VAL A 430 -45.04 15.03 -17.33
#